data_AF-A0A6B3PDS8-F1
#
_entry.id   AF-A0A6B3PDS8-F1
#
_cell.length_a   1.000
_cell.length_b   1.000
_cell.length_c   1.000
_cell.angle_alpha   90.00
_cell.angle_beta   90.00
_cell.angle_gamma   90.00
#
_symmetry.space_group_name_H-M   'P 1'
#
loop_
_entity.id
_entity.type
_entity.pdbx_description
1 polymer ?
#
loop_
_entity_poly.entity_id
_entity_poly.type
_entity_poly.pdbx_seq_one_letter_code
_entity_poly.pdbx_strand_id
1 'polypeptide(L)'
;MLSKPFVNLFNWNPQLFREIKGRLKTRNVVIAISLSLLCQFIVMTYYLRRLPQEYGRYVTSDSQYCVEVGKYCTDIEWSSWWLDIFNNLSLILLPLMLIGGVYMLVGDLAKEQRLGTLNFIRLSPKSSHKILLGKLLGVPILIYLAVVIFLPLHLWANISSGLSLSWFFVFYGVLIIVCCFFYNTSLLFAFLVGCQAWLAAAITGIFFYLLIAAIDEGYSDEINALIGTHERNVLLIRIGVIITLRIGHMIISALILGSYWSWQAVNRRYRNPNATAINKKQSYCLMGCFQVYLMLCFLLHNIDYKSTDVLQESLALFCTLNLLWFLLVIAMLSPQRQSVEDWARYRHEQVNNDQTAIVKGLSISLKQDLIWSEKSPALVAIGINLVITAVIWIAWILFWQQNNTIKLSAILILILSFSLILIYAAVAQFILLTKVKKPTIWATGIVSGFIFLQPLALTLMSINPDIYPDLWLFSAFPSFALNNSLAITPILIAIIGQWTVLISVTLLLIRKIKKLGASDYQKLLIGQKD
;
A
#
# COMPACT_ATOMS: atom_id res chain seq x y z
N MET A 1 12.84 44.67 7.74
CA MET A 1 13.93 43.85 7.16
C MET A 1 13.71 42.40 7.57
N LEU A 2 13.25 41.52 6.67
CA LEU A 2 13.23 40.07 6.93
C LEU A 2 14.67 39.60 7.11
N SER A 3 14.97 38.86 8.18
CA SER A 3 16.34 38.39 8.44
C SER A 3 16.82 37.49 7.28
N LYS A 4 18.12 37.59 6.92
CA LYS A 4 18.76 36.82 5.83
C LYS A 4 18.32 35.34 5.69
N PRO A 5 18.11 34.56 6.77
CA PRO A 5 17.61 33.19 6.64
C PRO A 5 16.19 33.08 6.04
N PHE A 6 15.29 34.03 6.33
CA PHE A 6 13.93 34.02 5.75
C PHE A 6 13.92 34.30 4.25
N VAL A 7 14.84 35.14 3.78
CA VAL A 7 15.01 35.43 2.34
C VAL A 7 15.54 34.20 1.59
N ASN A 8 16.44 33.43 2.21
CA ASN A 8 16.95 32.19 1.63
C ASN A 8 15.89 31.08 1.58
N LEU A 9 15.06 30.94 2.62
CA LEU A 9 13.94 30.00 2.63
C LEU A 9 12.90 30.34 1.54
N PHE A 10 12.62 31.63 1.33
CA PHE A 10 11.73 32.13 0.29
C PHE A 10 12.18 31.72 -1.12
N ASN A 11 13.49 31.80 -1.39
CA ASN A 11 14.07 31.40 -2.67
C ASN A 11 14.09 29.88 -2.88
N TRP A 12 14.24 29.09 -1.80
CA TRP A 12 14.38 27.64 -1.89
C TRP A 12 13.09 26.95 -2.34
N ASN A 13 11.96 27.23 -1.65
CA ASN A 13 10.65 26.71 -2.03
C ASN A 13 9.52 27.71 -1.69
N PRO A 14 9.06 28.51 -2.67
CA PRO A 14 8.02 29.51 -2.43
C PRO A 14 6.68 28.89 -2.05
N GLN A 15 6.40 27.66 -2.51
CA GLN A 15 5.19 26.93 -2.15
C GLN A 15 5.18 26.57 -0.67
N LEU A 16 6.31 26.06 -0.15
CA LEU A 16 6.47 25.76 1.27
C LEU A 16 6.24 27.01 2.12
N PHE A 17 6.88 28.13 1.74
CA PHE A 17 6.72 29.39 2.45
C PHE A 17 5.27 29.88 2.48
N ARG A 18 4.55 29.75 1.35
CA ARG A 18 3.13 30.07 1.25
C ARG A 18 2.29 29.30 2.27
N GLU A 19 2.53 27.99 2.38
CA GLU A 19 1.80 27.13 3.33
C GLU A 19 2.15 27.48 4.79
N ILE A 20 3.44 27.67 5.11
CA ILE A 20 3.91 28.06 6.45
C ILE A 20 3.27 29.38 6.88
N LYS A 21 3.36 30.42 6.05
CA LYS A 21 2.79 31.75 6.34
C LYS A 21 1.26 31.70 6.47
N GLY A 22 0.60 30.88 5.67
CA GLY A 22 -0.86 30.74 5.70
C GLY A 22 -1.37 30.06 6.98
N ARG A 23 -0.59 29.14 7.56
CA ARG A 23 -1.02 28.25 8.65
C ARG A 23 -0.49 28.64 10.02
N LEU A 24 0.75 29.14 10.12
CA LEU A 24 1.36 29.61 11.37
C LEU A 24 0.85 31.01 11.75
N LYS A 25 -0.46 31.12 11.95
CA LYS A 25 -1.08 32.29 12.58
C LYS A 25 -0.97 32.15 14.09
N THR A 26 -0.77 33.27 14.79
CA THR A 26 -0.64 33.31 16.27
C THR A 26 -1.69 32.45 16.96
N ARG A 27 -2.97 32.60 16.59
CA ARG A 27 -4.07 31.77 17.11
C ARG A 27 -3.85 30.27 16.94
N ASN A 28 -3.47 29.82 15.75
CA ASN A 28 -3.29 28.39 15.47
C ASN A 28 -2.06 27.82 16.20
N VAL A 29 -1.00 28.63 16.30
CA VAL A 29 0.23 28.29 17.02
C VAL A 29 -0.07 28.11 18.51
N VAL A 30 -0.78 29.06 19.13
CA VAL A 30 -1.18 28.95 20.54
C VAL A 30 -2.03 27.70 20.77
N ILE A 31 -3.03 27.43 19.91
CA ILE A 31 -3.85 26.22 20.03
C ILE A 31 -3.01 24.94 19.94
N ALA A 32 -2.08 24.85 18.97
CA ALA A 32 -1.23 23.68 18.80
C ALA A 32 -0.31 23.46 20.02
N ILE A 33 0.28 24.54 20.56
CA ILE A 33 1.11 24.49 21.77
C ILE A 33 0.27 24.02 22.97
N SER A 34 -0.87 24.66 23.23
CA SER A 34 -1.72 24.34 24.37
C SER A 34 -2.21 22.89 24.33
N LEU A 35 -2.61 22.40 23.14
CA LEU A 35 -3.08 21.02 22.99
C LEU A 35 -1.95 19.99 23.20
N SER A 36 -0.74 20.29 22.69
CA SER A 36 0.43 19.43 22.90
C SER A 36 0.80 19.35 24.38
N LEU A 37 0.88 20.50 25.08
CA LEU A 37 1.18 20.55 26.50
C LEU A 37 0.10 19.88 27.35
N LEU A 38 -1.18 20.07 27.01
CA LEU A 38 -2.29 19.41 27.69
C LEU A 38 -2.19 17.88 27.56
N CYS A 39 -1.88 17.38 26.36
CA CYS A 39 -1.70 15.94 26.15
C CYS A 39 -0.53 15.38 26.98
N GLN A 40 0.61 16.07 27.01
CA GLN A 40 1.75 15.69 27.85
C GLN A 40 1.40 15.69 29.34
N PHE A 41 0.66 16.71 29.80
CA PHE A 41 0.18 16.79 31.18
C PHE A 41 -0.74 15.63 31.55
N ILE A 42 -1.67 15.26 30.66
CA ILE A 42 -2.57 14.11 30.86
C ILE A 42 -1.76 12.81 30.96
N VAL A 43 -0.79 12.59 30.09
CA VAL A 43 0.08 11.39 30.12
C VAL A 43 0.86 11.33 31.44
N MET A 44 1.49 12.44 31.86
CA MET A 44 2.25 12.49 33.11
C MET A 44 1.35 12.21 34.32
N THR A 45 0.19 12.85 34.41
CA THR A 45 -0.75 12.63 35.53
C THR A 45 -1.33 11.22 35.56
N TYR A 46 -1.54 10.59 34.40
CA TYR A 46 -1.97 9.20 34.30
C TYR A 46 -0.93 8.24 34.91
N TYR A 47 0.34 8.41 34.57
CA TYR A 47 1.42 7.56 35.07
C TYR A 47 1.78 7.84 36.53
N LEU A 48 1.67 9.08 36.99
CA LEU A 48 1.86 9.41 38.41
C LEU A 48 0.84 8.71 39.32
N ARG A 49 -0.40 8.54 38.87
CA ARG A 49 -1.44 7.84 39.66
C ARG A 49 -1.20 6.33 39.82
N ARG A 50 -0.33 5.74 39.00
CA ARG A 50 -0.03 4.30 39.03
C ARG A 50 1.18 3.96 39.90
N LEU A 51 1.89 4.96 40.42
CA LEU A 51 2.96 4.76 41.37
C LEU A 51 2.44 4.14 42.68
N PRO A 52 3.22 3.30 43.36
CA PRO A 52 2.84 2.76 44.66
C PRO A 52 2.70 3.91 45.67
N GLN A 53 1.58 3.94 46.41
CA GLN A 53 1.33 4.97 47.43
C GLN A 53 2.19 4.79 48.68
N GLU A 54 2.57 3.55 48.98
CA GLU A 54 3.42 3.18 50.11
C GLU A 54 4.50 2.20 49.63
N TYR A 55 5.73 2.36 50.12
CA TYR A 55 6.86 1.47 49.88
C TYR A 55 7.70 1.34 51.16
N GLY A 56 8.29 0.17 51.38
CA GLY A 56 9.08 -0.12 52.57
C GLY A 56 9.26 -1.62 52.83
N ARG A 57 10.10 -1.95 53.82
CA ARG A 57 10.55 -3.33 54.11
C ARG A 57 9.43 -4.32 54.50
N TYR A 58 8.19 -3.85 54.69
CA TYR A 58 7.01 -4.64 55.05
C TYR A 58 5.74 -4.27 54.27
N VAL A 59 5.85 -3.49 53.18
CA VAL A 59 4.68 -3.07 52.39
C VAL A 59 4.47 -4.04 51.24
N THR A 60 3.36 -4.78 51.23
CA THR A 60 2.95 -5.59 50.09
C THR A 60 2.17 -4.72 49.12
N SER A 61 2.75 -4.42 47.95
CA SER A 61 2.10 -3.63 46.90
C SER A 61 2.26 -4.34 45.56
N ASP A 62 1.15 -4.56 44.87
CA ASP A 62 1.09 -5.18 43.54
C ASP A 62 1.17 -4.10 42.43
N SER A 63 2.07 -3.13 42.61
CA SER A 63 2.29 -2.07 41.62
C SER A 63 3.35 -2.52 40.61
N GLN A 64 3.04 -2.37 39.31
CA GLN A 64 3.96 -2.67 38.21
C GLN A 64 5.30 -1.92 38.29
N TYR A 65 5.38 -0.82 39.05
CA TYR A 65 6.59 0.00 39.18
C TYR A 65 7.35 -0.25 40.48
N CYS A 66 7.12 -1.38 41.16
CA CYS A 66 7.84 -1.67 42.38
C CYS A 66 9.02 -2.64 42.19
N VAL A 67 10.13 -2.33 42.86
CA VAL A 67 11.24 -3.27 43.04
C VAL A 67 10.86 -4.28 44.11
N GLU A 68 10.46 -5.47 43.66
CA GLU A 68 10.04 -6.57 44.52
C GLU A 68 11.22 -7.33 45.13
N VAL A 69 11.21 -7.47 46.45
CA VAL A 69 12.08 -8.41 47.18
C VAL A 69 11.18 -9.35 47.99
N GLY A 70 10.89 -10.53 47.42
CA GLY A 70 9.91 -11.45 47.98
C GLY A 70 8.48 -10.98 47.70
N LYS A 71 7.74 -10.59 48.74
CA LYS A 71 6.37 -10.01 48.62
C LYS A 71 6.33 -8.51 48.87
N TYR A 72 7.49 -7.90 49.14
CA TYR A 72 7.56 -6.53 49.63
C TYR A 72 8.06 -5.58 48.56
N CYS A 73 7.41 -4.43 48.52
CA CYS A 73 7.73 -3.32 47.65
C CYS A 73 8.74 -2.41 48.34
N THR A 74 10.02 -2.48 47.92
CA THR A 74 11.10 -1.82 48.66
C THR A 74 11.48 -0.43 48.11
N ASP A 75 11.37 -0.24 46.79
CA ASP A 75 11.67 1.02 46.10
C ASP A 75 10.87 1.12 44.79
N ILE A 76 10.84 2.32 44.20
CA ILE A 76 10.19 2.59 42.92
C ILE A 76 11.16 2.35 41.77
N GLU A 77 10.77 1.52 40.82
CA GLU A 77 11.50 1.30 39.58
C GLU A 77 11.26 2.45 38.59
N TRP A 78 12.00 3.55 38.76
CA TRP A 78 11.88 4.72 37.87
C TRP A 78 12.15 4.40 36.40
N SER A 79 12.98 3.40 36.12
CA SER A 79 13.34 2.98 34.77
C SER A 79 12.12 2.49 33.97
N SER A 80 11.29 1.61 34.56
CA SER A 80 10.09 1.07 33.91
C SER A 80 8.99 2.12 33.83
N TRP A 81 8.87 3.01 34.83
CA TRP A 81 7.94 4.13 34.79
C TRP A 81 8.20 5.10 33.64
N TRP A 82 9.46 5.52 33.43
CA TRP A 82 9.82 6.39 32.30
C TRP A 82 9.72 5.66 30.95
N LEU A 83 9.98 4.35 30.91
CA LEU A 83 9.81 3.53 29.71
C LEU A 83 8.36 3.52 29.23
N ASP A 84 7.41 3.35 30.14
CA ASP A 84 5.98 3.36 29.80
C ASP A 84 5.51 4.72 29.29
N ILE A 85 6.02 5.82 29.88
CA ILE A 85 5.78 7.18 29.37
C ILE A 85 6.36 7.34 27.96
N PHE A 86 7.59 6.90 27.73
CA PHE A 86 8.22 6.93 26.40
C PHE A 86 7.38 6.15 25.37
N ASN A 87 6.92 4.94 25.72
CA ASN A 87 6.09 4.10 24.85
C ASN A 87 4.73 4.74 24.56
N ASN A 88 4.08 5.34 25.56
CA ASN A 88 2.76 5.96 25.38
C ASN A 88 2.83 7.24 24.56
N LEU A 89 3.84 8.08 24.81
CA LEU A 89 4.10 9.24 23.96
C LEU A 89 4.37 8.82 22.52
N SER A 90 5.11 7.73 22.30
CA SER A 90 5.36 7.16 20.97
C SER A 90 4.07 6.69 20.30
N LEU A 91 3.21 5.98 21.04
CA LEU A 91 1.91 5.49 20.58
C LEU A 91 0.94 6.63 20.23
N ILE A 92 1.00 7.77 20.92
CA ILE A 92 0.18 8.95 20.64
C ILE A 92 0.71 9.72 19.43
N LEU A 93 2.04 9.91 19.35
CA LEU A 93 2.68 10.72 18.32
C LEU A 93 2.44 10.17 16.91
N LEU A 94 2.41 8.84 16.80
CA LEU A 94 2.36 8.14 15.54
C LEU A 94 1.00 8.30 14.80
N PRO A 95 -0.17 8.02 15.39
CA PRO A 95 -1.47 8.33 14.78
C PRO A 95 -1.70 9.84 14.62
N LEU A 96 -1.18 10.68 15.53
CA LEU A 96 -1.27 12.14 15.40
C LEU A 96 -0.59 12.63 14.10
N MET A 97 0.63 12.16 13.83
CA MET A 97 1.37 12.49 12.62
C MET A 97 0.75 11.87 11.37
N LEU A 98 0.32 10.61 11.44
CA LEU A 98 -0.22 9.90 10.29
C LEU A 98 -1.63 10.37 9.92
N ILE A 99 -2.60 10.14 10.81
CA ILE A 99 -4.02 10.42 10.56
C ILE A 99 -4.24 11.93 10.43
N GLY A 100 -3.64 12.72 11.34
CA GLY A 100 -3.73 14.17 11.31
C GLY A 100 -3.11 14.76 10.03
N GLY A 101 -1.90 14.31 9.67
CA GLY A 101 -1.21 14.79 8.48
C GLY A 101 -1.93 14.45 7.18
N VAL A 102 -2.41 13.22 7.04
CA VAL A 102 -3.22 12.78 5.89
C VAL A 102 -4.50 13.59 5.78
N TYR A 103 -5.22 13.78 6.89
CA TYR A 103 -6.43 14.59 6.92
C TYR A 103 -6.17 16.02 6.45
N MET A 104 -5.11 16.66 6.95
CA MET A 104 -4.75 18.02 6.55
C MET A 104 -4.34 18.11 5.08
N LEU A 105 -3.56 17.16 4.56
CA LEU A 105 -3.11 17.14 3.17
C LEU A 105 -4.27 16.97 2.19
N VAL A 106 -5.12 15.97 2.42
CA VAL A 106 -6.27 15.72 1.54
C VAL A 106 -7.30 16.83 1.68
N GLY A 107 -7.51 17.36 2.89
CA GLY A 107 -8.41 18.49 3.13
C GLY A 107 -7.95 19.77 2.44
N ASP A 108 -6.65 20.04 2.44
CA ASP A 108 -6.08 21.17 1.70
C ASP A 108 -6.29 21.04 0.19
N LEU A 109 -5.95 19.86 -0.36
CA LEU A 109 -6.09 19.60 -1.79
C LEU A 109 -7.55 19.64 -2.23
N ALA A 110 -8.46 19.14 -1.37
CA ALA A 110 -9.90 19.22 -1.57
C ALA A 110 -10.39 20.66 -1.67
N LYS A 111 -9.90 21.52 -0.78
CA LYS A 111 -10.25 22.92 -0.78
C LYS A 111 -9.72 23.62 -2.05
N GLU A 112 -8.48 23.38 -2.43
CA GLU A 112 -7.91 23.95 -3.66
C GLU A 112 -8.61 23.48 -4.94
N GLN A 113 -9.03 22.22 -4.98
CA GLN A 113 -9.80 21.70 -6.11
C GLN A 113 -11.20 22.32 -6.18
N ARG A 114 -11.88 22.47 -5.05
CA ARG A 114 -13.21 23.14 -4.98
C ARG A 114 -13.15 24.61 -5.38
N LEU A 115 -12.07 25.30 -5.03
CA LEU A 115 -11.84 26.71 -5.39
C LEU A 115 -11.27 26.89 -6.80
N GLY A 116 -10.97 25.80 -7.53
CA GLY A 116 -10.35 25.85 -8.86
C GLY A 116 -8.88 26.29 -8.88
N THR A 117 -8.28 26.59 -7.72
CA THR A 117 -6.89 27.07 -7.61
C THR A 117 -5.86 26.00 -7.98
N LEU A 118 -6.20 24.72 -7.83
CA LEU A 118 -5.29 23.60 -8.16
C LEU A 118 -4.86 23.62 -9.64
N ASN A 119 -5.78 23.92 -10.56
CA ASN A 119 -5.46 23.98 -12.00
C ASN A 119 -4.55 25.18 -12.32
N PHE A 120 -4.74 26.32 -11.67
CA PHE A 120 -3.83 27.46 -11.82
C PHE A 120 -2.42 27.16 -11.31
N ILE A 121 -2.29 26.45 -10.18
CA ILE A 121 -0.98 26.05 -9.64
C ILE A 121 -0.27 25.08 -10.60
N ARG A 122 -1.01 24.17 -11.26
CA ARG A 122 -0.47 23.24 -12.27
C ARG A 122 0.10 23.96 -13.50
N LEU A 123 -0.46 25.11 -13.88
CA LEU A 123 0.03 25.93 -14.98
C LEU A 123 1.29 26.75 -14.63
N SER A 124 1.68 26.78 -13.36
CA SER A 124 2.88 27.51 -12.96
C SER A 124 4.15 26.90 -13.59
N PRO A 125 5.15 27.71 -13.97
CA PRO A 125 6.39 27.22 -14.61
C PRO A 125 7.31 26.45 -13.63
N LYS A 126 6.88 26.27 -12.37
CA LYS A 126 7.68 25.57 -11.37
C LYS A 126 7.51 24.06 -11.53
N SER A 127 8.59 23.32 -11.29
CA SER A 127 8.54 21.86 -11.26
C SER A 127 7.49 21.37 -10.25
N SER A 128 6.68 20.40 -10.65
CA SER A 128 5.74 19.69 -9.79
C SER A 128 6.35 19.17 -8.49
N HIS A 129 7.63 18.73 -8.52
CA HIS A 129 8.36 18.29 -7.33
C HIS A 129 8.43 19.37 -6.25
N LYS A 130 8.82 20.60 -6.59
CA LYS A 130 8.90 21.71 -5.63
C LYS A 130 7.52 22.04 -5.03
N ILE A 131 6.47 22.00 -5.86
CA ILE A 131 5.11 22.30 -5.42
C ILE A 131 4.59 21.22 -4.46
N LEU A 132 4.68 19.95 -4.87
CA LEU A 132 4.21 18.82 -4.06
C LEU A 132 5.01 18.67 -2.77
N LEU A 133 6.34 18.81 -2.82
CA LEU A 133 7.20 18.78 -1.62
C LEU A 133 6.88 19.95 -0.68
N GLY A 134 6.62 21.13 -1.23
CA GLY A 134 6.20 22.29 -0.46
C GLY A 134 4.87 22.08 0.26
N LYS A 135 3.94 21.33 -0.35
CA LYS A 135 2.69 20.92 0.33
C LYS A 135 2.92 19.86 1.38
N LEU A 136 3.70 18.82 1.06
CA LEU A 136 3.97 17.70 1.95
C LEU A 136 4.59 18.17 3.27
N LEU A 137 5.54 19.13 3.20
CA LEU A 137 6.17 19.71 4.39
C LEU A 137 5.38 20.89 5.00
N GLY A 138 4.66 21.66 4.18
CA GLY A 138 4.05 22.91 4.63
C GLY A 138 2.63 22.75 5.19
N VAL A 139 1.85 21.80 4.67
CA VAL A 139 0.45 21.62 5.06
C VAL A 139 0.31 21.09 6.49
N PRO A 140 1.06 20.07 6.92
CA PRO A 140 1.02 19.54 8.29
C PRO A 140 1.86 20.34 9.31
N ILE A 141 2.30 21.56 8.99
CA ILE A 141 3.27 22.32 9.80
C ILE A 141 2.85 22.53 11.26
N LEU A 142 1.55 22.63 11.53
CA LEU A 142 1.02 22.76 12.91
C LEU A 142 1.19 21.45 13.70
N ILE A 143 1.09 20.29 13.04
CA ILE A 143 1.35 19.00 13.67
C ILE A 143 2.84 18.85 13.93
N TYR A 144 3.69 19.25 12.99
CA TYR A 144 5.15 19.25 13.20
C TYR A 144 5.55 20.15 14.38
N LEU A 145 4.92 21.31 14.52
CA LEU A 145 5.11 22.16 15.68
C LEU A 145 4.72 21.45 16.98
N ALA A 146 3.57 20.77 17.00
CA ALA A 146 3.16 19.98 18.16
C ALA A 146 4.17 18.88 18.50
N VAL A 147 4.71 18.17 17.50
CA VAL A 147 5.77 17.16 17.70
C VAL A 147 7.04 17.76 18.27
N VAL A 148 7.46 18.95 17.79
CA VAL A 148 8.64 19.63 18.34
C VAL A 148 8.48 19.94 19.83
N ILE A 149 7.27 20.20 20.29
CA ILE A 149 6.96 20.45 21.71
C ILE A 149 6.94 19.15 22.53
N PHE A 150 6.66 18.00 21.90
CA PHE A 150 6.78 16.68 22.52
C PHE A 150 8.23 16.22 22.70
N LEU A 151 9.15 16.66 21.82
CA LEU A 151 10.54 16.18 21.79
C LEU A 151 11.27 16.25 23.15
N PRO A 152 11.18 17.34 23.95
CA PRO A 152 11.93 17.43 25.20
C PRO A 152 11.51 16.36 26.21
N LEU A 153 10.21 16.17 26.42
CA LEU A 153 9.69 15.17 27.34
C LEU A 153 9.98 13.75 26.84
N HIS A 154 9.85 13.51 25.53
CA HIS A 154 10.12 12.21 24.92
C HIS A 154 11.60 11.82 25.02
N LEU A 155 12.50 12.78 24.78
CA LEU A 155 13.95 12.58 24.95
C LEU A 155 14.32 12.33 26.40
N TRP A 156 13.74 13.10 27.32
CA TRP A 156 13.94 12.91 28.76
C TRP A 156 13.50 11.51 29.20
N ALA A 157 12.30 11.10 28.80
CA ALA A 157 11.77 9.76 29.10
C ALA A 157 12.68 8.64 28.57
N ASN A 158 13.27 8.79 27.38
CA ASN A 158 14.23 7.82 26.84
C ASN A 158 15.53 7.73 27.66
N ILE A 159 16.08 8.87 28.08
CA ILE A 159 17.32 8.88 28.88
C ILE A 159 17.05 8.32 30.28
N SER A 160 15.94 8.71 30.89
CA SER A 160 15.57 8.29 32.24
C SER A 160 15.11 6.83 32.34
N SER A 161 14.70 6.21 31.23
CA SER A 161 14.38 4.77 31.17
C SER A 161 15.61 3.86 31.01
N GLY A 162 16.81 4.43 30.92
CA GLY A 162 18.05 3.66 30.68
C GLY A 162 18.19 3.14 29.24
N LEU A 163 17.31 3.53 28.31
CA LEU A 163 17.43 3.17 26.91
C LEU A 163 18.60 3.91 26.23
N SER A 164 19.24 3.25 25.28
CA SER A 164 20.26 3.91 24.46
C SER A 164 19.65 5.05 23.64
N LEU A 165 20.43 6.12 23.43
CA LEU A 165 20.00 7.26 22.63
C LEU A 165 19.64 6.88 21.18
N SER A 166 20.16 5.75 20.69
CA SER A 166 19.84 5.22 19.36
C SER A 166 18.36 4.92 19.18
N TRP A 167 17.66 4.43 20.21
CA TRP A 167 16.22 4.11 20.13
C TRP A 167 15.37 5.34 19.83
N PHE A 168 15.71 6.48 20.42
CA PHE A 168 15.08 7.76 20.12
C PHE A 168 15.22 8.11 18.63
N PHE A 169 16.43 8.06 18.07
CA PHE A 169 16.64 8.37 16.65
C PHE A 169 16.00 7.37 15.70
N VAL A 170 16.03 6.07 16.04
CA VAL A 170 15.36 5.01 15.26
C VAL A 170 13.86 5.28 15.21
N PHE A 171 13.23 5.61 16.34
CA PHE A 171 11.80 5.92 16.39
C PHE A 171 11.43 7.08 15.44
N TYR A 172 12.11 8.22 15.53
CA TYR A 172 11.83 9.36 14.64
C TYR A 172 12.18 9.06 13.18
N GLY A 173 13.22 8.28 12.91
CA GLY A 173 13.58 7.82 11.57
C GLY A 173 12.46 6.97 10.94
N VAL A 174 11.95 5.98 11.68
CA VAL A 174 10.81 5.15 11.27
C VAL A 174 9.56 6.01 11.08
N LEU A 175 9.26 6.91 12.02
CA LEU A 175 8.11 7.82 11.94
C LEU A 175 8.14 8.66 10.65
N ILE A 176 9.31 9.19 10.27
CA ILE A 176 9.49 9.96 9.02
C ILE A 176 9.23 9.08 7.79
N ILE A 177 9.76 7.86 7.75
CA ILE A 177 9.57 6.92 6.63
C ILE A 177 8.10 6.56 6.47
N VAL A 178 7.43 6.22 7.58
CA VAL A 178 6.01 5.87 7.61
C VAL A 178 5.17 7.08 7.16
N CYS A 179 5.42 8.28 7.69
CA CYS A 179 4.73 9.49 7.27
C CYS A 179 4.94 9.80 5.78
N CYS A 180 6.17 9.65 5.27
CA CYS A 180 6.47 9.86 3.86
C CYS A 180 5.63 8.94 2.96
N PHE A 181 5.52 7.66 3.32
CA PHE A 181 4.69 6.70 2.61
C PHE A 181 3.23 7.12 2.61
N PHE A 182 2.62 7.31 3.79
CA PHE A 182 1.20 7.63 3.90
C PHE A 182 0.84 9.00 3.31
N TYR A 183 1.72 9.99 3.39
CA TYR A 183 1.46 11.30 2.81
C TYR A 183 1.49 11.22 1.28
N ASN A 184 2.44 10.48 0.69
CA ASN A 184 2.48 10.25 -0.75
C ASN A 184 1.24 9.47 -1.23
N THR A 185 0.85 8.41 -0.53
CA THR A 185 -0.35 7.64 -0.89
C THR A 185 -1.63 8.45 -0.71
N SER A 186 -1.71 9.33 0.29
CA SER A 186 -2.87 10.22 0.49
C SER A 186 -3.04 11.25 -0.64
N LEU A 187 -1.94 11.80 -1.16
CA LEU A 187 -1.97 12.69 -2.33
C LEU A 187 -2.42 11.91 -3.57
N LEU A 188 -1.96 10.67 -3.73
CA LEU A 188 -2.38 9.79 -4.83
C LEU A 188 -3.87 9.49 -4.74
N PHE A 189 -4.35 9.13 -3.55
CA PHE A 189 -5.77 8.90 -3.26
C PHE A 189 -6.62 10.12 -3.64
N ALA A 190 -6.19 11.33 -3.26
CA ALA A 190 -6.88 12.57 -3.57
C ALA A 190 -6.97 12.83 -5.09
N PHE A 191 -5.97 12.41 -5.88
CA PHE A 191 -5.97 12.55 -7.34
C PHE A 191 -6.72 11.44 -8.10
N LEU A 192 -6.97 10.28 -7.48
CA LEU A 192 -7.61 9.12 -8.12
C LEU A 192 -9.08 8.96 -7.74
N VAL A 193 -9.37 8.90 -6.44
CA VAL A 193 -10.68 8.52 -5.90
C VAL A 193 -11.50 9.77 -5.60
N GLY A 194 -10.88 10.75 -4.95
CA GLY A 194 -11.50 12.02 -4.65
C GLY A 194 -10.98 12.67 -3.40
N CYS A 195 -11.45 13.89 -3.19
CA CYS A 195 -10.94 14.82 -2.19
C CYS A 195 -11.74 14.77 -0.87
N GLN A 196 -11.99 13.57 -0.34
CA GLN A 196 -12.67 13.38 0.95
C GLN A 196 -11.64 13.08 2.05
N ALA A 197 -11.30 14.10 2.86
CA ALA A 197 -10.25 14.02 3.87
C ALA A 197 -10.52 12.99 4.97
N TRP A 198 -11.77 12.93 5.46
CA TRP A 198 -12.15 11.98 6.52
C TRP A 198 -12.01 10.52 6.07
N LEU A 199 -12.34 10.22 4.81
CA LEU A 199 -12.27 8.87 4.26
C LEU A 199 -10.82 8.42 4.08
N ALA A 200 -9.95 9.32 3.58
CA ALA A 200 -8.52 9.06 3.47
C ALA A 200 -7.87 8.82 4.84
N ALA A 201 -8.25 9.61 5.84
CA ALA A 201 -7.78 9.47 7.22
C ALA A 201 -8.26 8.15 7.85
N ALA A 202 -9.52 7.76 7.64
CA ALA A 202 -10.08 6.49 8.13
C ALA A 202 -9.38 5.28 7.52
N ILE A 203 -9.19 5.25 6.19
CA ILE A 203 -8.45 4.17 5.51
C ILE A 203 -7.02 4.07 6.05
N THR A 204 -6.36 5.23 6.24
CA THR A 204 -5.01 5.27 6.81
C THR A 204 -4.99 4.69 8.23
N GLY A 205 -5.96 5.05 9.07
CA GLY A 205 -6.06 4.52 10.44
C GLY A 205 -6.31 3.01 10.49
N ILE A 206 -7.21 2.49 9.65
CA ILE A 206 -7.50 1.05 9.56
C ILE A 206 -6.25 0.29 9.12
N PHE A 207 -5.61 0.72 8.04
CA PHE A 207 -4.41 0.07 7.53
C PHE A 207 -3.26 0.15 8.53
N PHE A 208 -3.12 1.28 9.23
CA PHE A 208 -2.13 1.45 10.26
C PHE A 208 -2.38 0.52 11.47
N TYR A 209 -3.62 0.38 11.91
CA TYR A 209 -4.00 -0.57 12.96
C TYR A 209 -3.67 -2.01 12.57
N LEU A 210 -4.01 -2.43 11.35
CA LEU A 210 -3.66 -3.75 10.83
C LEU A 210 -2.15 -3.98 10.80
N LEU A 211 -1.36 -2.95 10.50
CA LEU A 211 0.10 -3.03 10.53
C LEU A 211 0.65 -3.20 11.94
N ILE A 212 0.09 -2.53 12.96
CA ILE A 212 0.47 -2.78 14.36
C ILE A 212 0.07 -4.19 14.77
N ALA A 213 -1.17 -4.61 14.48
CA ALA A 213 -1.68 -5.93 14.86
C ALA A 213 -0.82 -7.05 14.26
N ALA A 214 -0.41 -6.92 13.00
CA ALA A 214 0.48 -7.89 12.36
C ALA A 214 1.89 -7.96 13.00
N ILE A 215 2.39 -6.85 13.56
CA ILE A 215 3.66 -6.84 14.31
C ILE A 215 3.47 -7.50 15.68
N ASP A 216 2.33 -7.27 16.33
CA ASP A 216 2.02 -7.80 17.67
C ASP A 216 1.76 -9.32 17.65
N GLU A 217 0.95 -9.81 16.71
CA GLU A 217 0.71 -11.25 16.51
C GLU A 217 2.00 -11.99 16.15
N GLY A 218 2.82 -11.42 15.25
CA GLY A 218 4.12 -11.99 14.91
C GLY A 218 5.08 -12.08 16.10
N TYR A 219 4.95 -11.17 17.07
CA TYR A 219 5.74 -11.18 18.30
C TYR A 219 5.25 -12.24 19.29
N SER A 220 3.93 -12.42 19.45
CA SER A 220 3.36 -13.37 20.41
C SER A 220 3.57 -14.84 20.03
N ASP A 221 3.36 -15.19 18.77
CA ASP A 221 3.43 -16.59 18.33
C ASP A 221 4.86 -17.14 18.40
N GLU A 222 5.85 -16.31 18.05
CA GLU A 222 7.25 -16.70 18.10
C GLU A 222 7.78 -16.79 19.54
N ILE A 223 7.38 -15.89 20.44
CA ILE A 223 7.75 -15.98 21.85
C ILE A 223 7.16 -17.23 22.50
N ASN A 224 5.90 -17.55 22.22
CA ASN A 224 5.26 -18.76 22.74
C ASN A 224 5.92 -20.04 22.20
N ALA A 225 6.34 -20.05 20.93
CA ALA A 225 7.11 -21.14 20.35
C ALA A 225 8.51 -21.29 20.98
N LEU A 226 9.16 -20.18 21.36
CA LEU A 226 10.47 -20.20 22.04
C LEU A 226 10.37 -20.61 23.53
N ILE A 227 9.33 -20.20 24.26
CA ILE A 227 9.14 -20.49 25.70
C ILE A 227 8.80 -21.98 25.94
N GLY A 228 8.25 -22.69 24.96
CA GLY A 228 7.98 -24.13 25.04
C GLY A 228 9.23 -25.02 25.20
N THR A 229 10.44 -24.47 25.02
CA THR A 229 11.70 -25.18 25.24
C THR A 229 12.37 -24.72 26.54
N HIS A 230 12.16 -25.50 27.60
CA HIS A 230 12.81 -25.30 28.90
C HIS A 230 14.33 -25.42 28.73
N GLU A 231 15.07 -24.40 29.17
CA GLU A 231 16.54 -24.25 29.17
C GLU A 231 17.22 -23.67 27.91
N ARG A 232 17.20 -22.32 27.78
CA ARG A 232 18.38 -21.44 27.46
C ARG A 232 17.94 -19.97 27.33
N ASN A 233 17.72 -19.30 28.46
CA ASN A 233 17.06 -17.99 28.53
C ASN A 233 17.83 -16.81 27.91
N VAL A 234 19.12 -16.92 27.56
CA VAL A 234 19.89 -15.80 26.97
C VAL A 234 20.00 -15.88 25.44
N LEU A 235 20.07 -17.09 24.88
CA LEU A 235 20.18 -17.30 23.43
C LEU A 235 18.83 -17.14 22.73
N LEU A 236 17.75 -17.55 23.40
CA LEU A 236 16.36 -17.41 22.96
C LEU A 236 15.94 -15.93 22.86
N ILE A 237 16.27 -15.10 23.87
CA ILE A 237 16.03 -13.65 23.82
C ILE A 237 16.82 -12.99 22.67
N ARG A 238 18.08 -13.40 22.45
CA ARG A 238 18.87 -12.90 21.30
C ARG A 238 18.25 -13.27 19.96
N ILE A 239 17.68 -14.47 19.81
CA ILE A 239 17.01 -14.90 18.58
C ILE A 239 15.72 -14.10 18.33
N GLY A 240 14.86 -13.93 19.35
CA GLY A 240 13.63 -13.14 19.23
C GLY A 240 13.89 -11.67 18.85
N VAL A 241 14.95 -11.07 19.40
CA VAL A 241 15.38 -9.71 19.02
C VAL A 241 15.87 -9.66 17.56
N ILE A 242 16.63 -10.67 17.09
CA ILE A 242 17.09 -10.74 15.70
C ILE A 242 15.90 -10.88 14.73
N ILE A 243 14.86 -11.63 15.08
CA ILE A 243 13.69 -11.81 14.23
C ILE A 243 12.82 -10.55 14.18
N THR A 244 12.59 -9.90 15.32
CA THR A 244 11.89 -8.61 15.39
C THR A 244 12.61 -7.55 14.54
N LEU A 245 13.95 -7.52 14.61
CA LEU A 245 14.75 -6.68 13.73
C LEU A 245 14.55 -7.06 12.26
N ARG A 246 14.57 -8.34 11.89
CA ARG A 246 14.34 -8.79 10.50
C ARG A 246 13.00 -8.32 9.93
N ILE A 247 11.91 -8.53 10.67
CA ILE A 247 10.55 -8.10 10.27
C ILE A 247 10.49 -6.57 10.15
N GLY A 248 11.08 -5.85 11.11
CA GLY A 248 11.17 -4.39 11.08
C GLY A 248 11.91 -3.87 9.85
N HIS A 249 13.06 -4.44 9.50
CA HIS A 249 13.83 -4.05 8.31
C HIS A 249 13.04 -4.31 7.02
N MET A 250 12.34 -5.44 6.93
CA MET A 250 11.45 -5.73 5.79
C MET A 250 10.39 -4.64 5.66
N ILE A 251 9.59 -4.40 6.70
CA ILE A 251 8.52 -3.39 6.67
C ILE A 251 9.07 -2.01 6.26
N ILE A 252 10.19 -1.58 6.86
CA ILE A 252 10.81 -0.28 6.53
C ILE A 252 11.22 -0.22 5.06
N SER A 253 11.87 -1.26 4.54
CA SER A 253 12.30 -1.29 3.13
C SER A 253 11.11 -1.29 2.15
N ALA A 254 10.01 -1.96 2.49
CA ALA A 254 8.76 -1.93 1.73
C ALA A 254 8.16 -0.52 1.69
N LEU A 255 8.15 0.18 2.82
CA LEU A 255 7.64 1.56 2.91
C LEU A 255 8.49 2.54 2.08
N ILE A 256 9.82 2.37 2.05
CA ILE A 256 10.72 3.18 1.22
C ILE A 256 10.44 2.95 -0.27
N LEU A 257 10.38 1.69 -0.71
CA LEU A 257 10.06 1.34 -2.09
C LEU A 257 8.66 1.85 -2.49
N GLY A 258 7.67 1.64 -1.62
CA GLY A 258 6.30 2.11 -1.82
C GLY A 258 6.22 3.64 -1.90
N SER A 259 7.03 4.36 -1.12
CA SER A 259 7.09 5.83 -1.16
C SER A 259 7.60 6.33 -2.50
N TYR A 260 8.65 5.70 -3.04
CA TYR A 260 9.23 6.05 -4.32
C TYR A 260 8.23 5.89 -5.47
N TRP A 261 7.57 4.74 -5.55
CA TRP A 261 6.59 4.47 -6.61
C TRP A 261 5.32 5.29 -6.47
N SER A 262 4.83 5.50 -5.23
CA SER A 262 3.72 6.42 -4.97
C SER A 262 4.07 7.83 -5.42
N TRP A 263 5.29 8.31 -5.13
CA TRP A 263 5.76 9.62 -5.56
C TRP A 263 5.78 9.77 -7.09
N GLN A 264 6.23 8.74 -7.83
CA GLN A 264 6.18 8.77 -9.29
C GLN A 264 4.75 8.92 -9.81
N ALA A 265 3.81 8.17 -9.24
CA ALA A 265 2.40 8.21 -9.62
C ALA A 265 1.76 9.58 -9.30
N VAL A 266 2.01 10.13 -8.12
CA VAL A 266 1.55 11.47 -7.70
C VAL A 266 2.07 12.54 -8.64
N ASN A 267 3.37 12.52 -8.93
CA ASN A 267 4.02 13.52 -9.77
C ASN A 267 3.44 13.52 -11.20
N ARG A 268 3.14 12.34 -11.72
CA ARG A 268 2.54 12.15 -13.04
C ARG A 268 1.09 12.63 -13.07
N ARG A 269 0.25 12.19 -12.12
CA ARG A 269 -1.16 12.60 -12.01
C ARG A 269 -1.32 14.09 -11.74
N TYR A 270 -0.36 14.69 -11.04
CA TYR A 270 -0.34 16.13 -10.82
C TYR A 270 -0.17 16.91 -12.13
N ARG A 271 0.75 16.48 -13.01
CA ARG A 271 0.97 17.13 -14.32
C ARG A 271 -0.17 16.85 -15.30
N ASN A 272 -0.59 15.60 -15.39
CA ASN A 272 -1.58 15.13 -16.37
C ASN A 272 -2.77 14.45 -15.66
N PRO A 273 -3.84 15.20 -15.32
CA PRO A 273 -4.98 14.67 -14.57
C PRO A 273 -5.82 13.64 -15.34
N ASN A 274 -5.67 13.56 -16.67
CA ASN A 274 -6.40 12.61 -17.52
C ASN A 274 -5.56 11.38 -17.90
N ALA A 275 -4.26 11.36 -17.59
CA ALA A 275 -3.38 10.23 -17.88
C ALA A 275 -3.51 9.12 -16.82
N THR A 276 -3.14 7.89 -17.19
CA THR A 276 -3.00 6.78 -16.23
C THR A 276 -2.04 7.15 -15.09
N ALA A 277 -2.23 6.57 -13.90
CA ALA A 277 -1.40 6.90 -12.74
C ALA A 277 0.06 6.49 -12.93
N ILE A 278 0.29 5.38 -13.62
CA ILE A 278 1.60 4.82 -13.93
C ILE A 278 1.64 4.50 -15.44
N ASN A 279 2.80 4.63 -16.08
CA ASN A 279 2.96 4.15 -17.46
C ASN A 279 3.29 2.66 -17.52
N LYS A 280 3.17 2.06 -18.72
CA LYS A 280 3.40 0.62 -18.90
C LYS A 280 4.82 0.20 -18.51
N LYS A 281 5.84 0.97 -18.91
CA LYS A 281 7.25 0.70 -18.57
C LYS A 281 7.52 0.72 -17.05
N GLN A 282 6.98 1.71 -16.35
CA GLN A 282 7.04 1.84 -14.90
C GLN A 282 6.29 0.69 -14.24
N SER A 283 5.15 0.24 -14.80
CA SER A 283 4.42 -0.91 -14.27
C SER A 283 5.25 -2.20 -14.33
N TYR A 284 5.98 -2.43 -15.42
CA TYR A 284 6.85 -3.61 -15.56
C TYR A 284 7.98 -3.62 -14.54
N CYS A 285 8.63 -2.45 -14.36
CA CYS A 285 9.70 -2.30 -13.39
C CYS A 285 9.17 -2.38 -11.94
N LEU A 286 8.05 -1.74 -11.64
CA LEU A 286 7.37 -1.82 -10.35
C LEU A 286 7.02 -3.26 -10.02
N MET A 287 6.45 -4.00 -10.97
CA MET A 287 6.07 -5.39 -10.78
C MET A 287 7.30 -6.25 -10.52
N GLY A 288 8.35 -6.16 -11.33
CA GLY A 288 9.58 -6.90 -11.10
C GLY A 288 10.20 -6.62 -9.72
N CYS A 289 10.34 -5.34 -9.34
CA CYS A 289 10.89 -4.97 -8.04
C CYS A 289 10.04 -5.49 -6.87
N PHE A 290 8.71 -5.34 -6.95
CA PHE A 290 7.79 -5.79 -5.90
C PHE A 290 7.80 -7.31 -5.75
N GLN A 291 7.82 -8.05 -6.86
CA GLN A 291 7.79 -9.51 -6.82
C GLN A 291 9.11 -10.11 -6.32
N VAL A 292 10.26 -9.54 -6.71
CA VAL A 292 11.56 -9.94 -6.15
C VAL A 292 11.61 -9.66 -4.65
N TYR A 293 11.10 -8.50 -4.23
CA TYR A 293 11.03 -8.13 -2.82
C TYR A 293 10.13 -9.10 -2.03
N LEU A 294 8.93 -9.40 -2.54
CA LEU A 294 7.99 -10.34 -1.92
C LEU A 294 8.60 -11.74 -1.85
N MET A 295 9.26 -12.22 -2.91
CA MET A 295 9.97 -13.50 -2.90
C MET A 295 11.06 -13.54 -1.81
N LEU A 296 11.85 -12.47 -1.64
CA LEU A 296 12.86 -12.39 -0.58
C LEU A 296 12.23 -12.45 0.82
N CYS A 297 11.08 -11.81 1.02
CA CYS A 297 10.34 -11.85 2.28
C CYS A 297 9.93 -13.28 2.65
N PHE A 298 9.37 -14.03 1.69
CA PHE A 298 8.98 -15.43 1.89
C PHE A 298 10.18 -16.35 2.10
N LEU A 299 11.30 -16.10 1.41
CA LEU A 299 12.52 -16.88 1.61
C LEU A 299 13.07 -16.71 3.03
N LEU A 300 12.99 -15.50 3.59
CA LEU A 300 13.43 -15.21 4.96
C LEU A 300 12.48 -15.78 6.02
N HIS A 301 11.19 -15.85 5.72
CA HIS A 301 10.17 -16.42 6.62
C HIS A 301 10.24 -17.95 6.68
N ASN A 302 10.47 -18.63 5.55
CA ASN A 302 10.34 -20.10 5.44
C ASN A 302 11.62 -20.89 5.79
N ILE A 303 12.55 -20.35 6.58
CA ILE A 303 13.87 -20.98 6.81
C ILE A 303 13.79 -22.28 7.64
N ASP A 304 12.78 -22.48 8.49
CA ASP A 304 12.77 -23.57 9.49
C ASP A 304 11.60 -24.56 9.45
N TYR A 305 10.67 -24.50 8.48
CA TYR A 305 9.50 -25.38 8.47
C TYR A 305 9.45 -26.29 7.24
N LYS A 306 9.83 -27.56 7.44
CA LYS A 306 9.74 -28.65 6.45
C LYS A 306 8.31 -29.19 6.23
N SER A 307 7.29 -28.59 6.86
CA SER A 307 5.91 -29.08 6.76
C SER A 307 5.26 -28.64 5.44
N THR A 308 4.50 -29.57 4.83
CA THR A 308 3.70 -29.31 3.63
C THR A 308 2.65 -28.23 3.85
N ASP A 309 2.14 -28.12 5.07
CA ASP A 309 1.02 -27.25 5.41
C ASP A 309 1.46 -25.77 5.41
N VAL A 310 2.67 -25.48 5.88
CA VAL A 310 3.25 -24.12 5.86
C VAL A 310 3.55 -23.66 4.43
N LEU A 311 3.99 -24.56 3.55
CA LEU A 311 4.18 -24.26 2.12
C LEU A 311 2.85 -23.96 1.42
N GLN A 312 1.78 -24.63 1.82
CA GLN A 312 0.43 -24.42 1.28
C GLN A 312 -0.17 -23.09 1.76
N GLU A 313 -0.08 -22.80 3.06
CA GLU A 313 -0.53 -21.53 3.64
C GLU A 313 0.23 -20.34 3.05
N SER A 314 1.56 -20.47 2.89
CA SER A 314 2.37 -19.43 2.26
C SER A 314 2.01 -19.21 0.79
N LEU A 315 1.66 -20.26 0.03
CA LEU A 315 1.15 -20.12 -1.33
C LEU A 315 -0.23 -19.42 -1.37
N ALA A 316 -1.10 -19.70 -0.41
CA ALA A 316 -2.38 -19.01 -0.29
C ALA A 316 -2.22 -17.52 0.04
N LEU A 317 -1.32 -17.19 0.98
CA LEU A 317 -0.97 -15.82 1.30
C LEU A 317 -0.35 -15.10 0.09
N PHE A 318 0.53 -15.78 -0.66
CA PHE A 318 1.08 -15.25 -1.90
C PHE A 318 0.01 -14.93 -2.95
N CYS A 319 -0.90 -15.86 -3.24
CA CYS A 319 -1.94 -15.69 -4.25
C CYS A 319 -2.92 -14.56 -3.86
N THR A 320 -3.29 -14.48 -2.59
CA THR A 320 -4.16 -13.41 -2.05
C THR A 320 -3.50 -12.03 -2.15
N LEU A 321 -2.24 -11.90 -1.75
CA LEU A 321 -1.48 -10.64 -1.89
C LEU A 321 -1.33 -10.23 -3.35
N ASN A 322 -1.10 -11.18 -4.25
CA ASN A 322 -0.99 -10.89 -5.68
C ASN A 322 -2.31 -10.42 -6.27
N LEU A 323 -3.43 -11.06 -5.91
CA LEU A 323 -4.74 -10.60 -6.32
C LEU A 323 -4.94 -9.12 -5.93
N LEU A 324 -4.68 -8.76 -4.67
CA LEU A 324 -4.80 -7.37 -4.19
C LEU A 324 -3.87 -6.41 -4.93
N TRP A 325 -2.62 -6.81 -5.15
CA TRP A 325 -1.63 -5.99 -5.86
C TRP A 325 -2.01 -5.76 -7.33
N PHE A 326 -2.49 -6.79 -8.01
CA PHE A 326 -2.94 -6.67 -9.40
C PHE A 326 -4.21 -5.84 -9.52
N LEU A 327 -5.12 -5.86 -8.54
CA LEU A 327 -6.28 -4.94 -8.54
C LEU A 327 -5.84 -3.47 -8.47
N LEU A 328 -4.81 -3.15 -7.68
CA LEU A 328 -4.21 -1.81 -7.65
C LEU A 328 -3.57 -1.46 -9.00
N VAL A 329 -2.80 -2.37 -9.60
CA VAL A 329 -2.17 -2.16 -10.91
C VAL A 329 -3.22 -1.96 -12.01
N ILE A 330 -4.30 -2.76 -12.02
CA ILE A 330 -5.44 -2.60 -12.93
C ILE A 330 -6.03 -1.21 -12.80
N ALA A 331 -6.31 -0.76 -11.57
CA ALA A 331 -6.88 0.57 -11.32
C ALA A 331 -5.95 1.72 -11.76
N MET A 332 -4.63 1.55 -11.61
CA MET A 332 -3.64 2.57 -11.95
C MET A 332 -3.27 2.63 -13.44
N LEU A 333 -3.39 1.49 -14.15
CA LEU A 333 -2.93 1.34 -15.54
C LEU A 333 -4.07 1.40 -16.56
N SER A 334 -5.32 1.14 -16.17
CA SER A 334 -6.45 1.08 -17.10
C SER A 334 -6.87 2.48 -17.59
N PRO A 335 -6.72 2.79 -18.90
CA PRO A 335 -7.12 4.08 -19.43
C PRO A 335 -8.65 4.24 -19.47
N GLN A 336 -9.10 5.49 -19.31
CA GLN A 336 -10.50 5.87 -19.47
C GLN A 336 -10.92 5.85 -20.95
N ARG A 337 -12.23 5.84 -21.19
CA ARG A 337 -12.85 5.80 -22.53
C ARG A 337 -12.25 6.79 -23.53
N GLN A 338 -12.07 8.06 -23.14
CA GLN A 338 -11.55 9.11 -24.03
C GLN A 338 -10.15 8.77 -24.55
N SER A 339 -9.24 8.34 -23.67
CA SER A 339 -7.87 7.99 -24.07
C SER A 339 -7.83 6.83 -25.05
N VAL A 340 -8.67 5.80 -24.84
CA VAL A 340 -8.76 4.63 -25.74
C VAL A 340 -9.44 4.99 -27.06
N GLU A 341 -10.41 5.90 -27.03
CA GLU A 341 -11.08 6.42 -28.22
C GLU A 341 -10.11 7.22 -29.10
N ASP A 342 -9.34 8.13 -28.51
CA ASP A 342 -8.27 8.87 -29.20
C ASP A 342 -7.25 7.90 -29.81
N TRP A 343 -6.83 6.89 -29.06
CA TRP A 343 -5.91 5.87 -29.56
C TRP A 343 -6.51 5.09 -30.73
N ALA A 344 -7.75 4.62 -30.59
CA ALA A 344 -8.40 3.82 -31.62
C ALA A 344 -8.59 4.60 -32.93
N ARG A 345 -8.85 5.92 -32.86
CA ARG A 345 -9.00 6.80 -34.03
C ARG A 345 -7.65 7.16 -34.66
N TYR A 346 -6.69 7.65 -33.87
CA TYR A 346 -5.47 8.28 -34.38
C TYR A 346 -4.27 7.34 -34.53
N ARG A 347 -4.38 6.07 -34.14
CA ARG A 347 -3.26 5.09 -34.30
C ARG A 347 -2.77 4.95 -35.74
N HIS A 348 -3.63 5.19 -36.73
CA HIS A 348 -3.29 5.07 -38.15
C HIS A 348 -2.54 6.31 -38.67
N GLU A 349 -2.75 7.48 -38.05
CA GLU A 349 -2.07 8.73 -38.43
C GLU A 349 -0.67 8.84 -37.81
N GLN A 350 -0.46 8.32 -36.59
CA GLN A 350 0.87 8.28 -35.95
C GLN A 350 1.90 7.47 -36.74
N VAL A 351 1.45 6.51 -37.56
CA VAL A 351 2.33 5.72 -38.45
C VAL A 351 2.86 6.56 -39.62
N ASN A 352 2.18 7.64 -40.00
CA ASN A 352 2.49 8.40 -41.22
C ASN A 352 3.32 9.69 -40.99
N ASN A 353 3.36 10.26 -39.77
CA ASN A 353 3.94 11.60 -39.53
C ASN A 353 5.39 11.61 -39.00
N ASP A 354 5.99 10.49 -38.62
CA ASP A 354 7.41 10.46 -38.22
C ASP A 354 8.31 10.44 -39.47
N GLN A 355 8.69 11.62 -39.98
CA GLN A 355 9.65 11.76 -41.08
C GLN A 355 11.02 11.09 -40.79
N THR A 356 11.36 10.87 -39.52
CA THR A 356 12.54 10.10 -39.10
C THR A 356 12.35 8.58 -39.15
N ALA A 357 11.11 8.07 -39.16
CA ALA A 357 10.78 6.66 -39.32
C ALA A 357 10.78 6.20 -40.79
N ILE A 358 10.72 7.14 -41.74
CA ILE A 358 10.89 6.85 -43.17
C ILE A 358 12.34 6.41 -43.46
N VAL A 359 13.33 6.89 -42.69
CA VAL A 359 14.76 6.60 -42.89
C VAL A 359 15.23 5.31 -42.20
N LYS A 360 14.50 4.85 -41.18
CA LYS A 360 14.72 3.54 -40.55
C LYS A 360 13.42 2.77 -40.62
N GLY A 361 13.29 1.88 -41.61
CA GLY A 361 12.10 1.08 -41.93
C GLY A 361 11.58 0.20 -40.79
N LEU A 362 11.09 0.83 -39.73
CA LEU A 362 10.44 0.23 -38.58
C LEU A 362 9.03 0.83 -38.56
N SER A 363 8.12 0.23 -39.32
CA SER A 363 6.69 0.46 -39.12
C SER A 363 6.39 0.17 -37.64
N ILE A 364 5.88 1.15 -36.90
CA ILE A 364 5.52 0.95 -35.50
C ILE A 364 4.43 -0.12 -35.48
N SER A 365 4.82 -1.35 -35.17
CA SER A 365 3.93 -2.50 -35.22
C SER A 365 2.89 -2.39 -34.11
N LEU A 366 1.65 -2.79 -34.39
CA LEU A 366 0.53 -2.80 -33.42
C LEU A 366 0.92 -3.49 -32.09
N LYS A 367 1.84 -4.47 -32.15
CA LYS A 367 2.42 -5.13 -30.97
C LYS A 367 3.22 -4.15 -30.10
N GLN A 368 4.12 -3.37 -30.71
CA GLN A 368 4.94 -2.39 -30.00
C GLN A 368 4.07 -1.29 -29.38
N ASP A 369 3.03 -0.85 -30.08
CA ASP A 369 2.08 0.15 -29.58
C ASP A 369 1.23 -0.39 -28.40
N LEU A 370 0.78 -1.64 -28.42
CA LEU A 370 0.08 -2.26 -27.29
C LEU A 370 0.97 -2.41 -26.04
N ILE A 371 2.27 -2.68 -26.23
CA ILE A 371 3.23 -2.87 -25.14
C ILE A 371 3.65 -1.54 -24.52
N TRP A 372 3.90 -0.52 -25.35
CA TRP A 372 4.55 0.72 -24.88
C TRP A 372 3.62 1.92 -24.78
N SER A 373 2.55 1.99 -25.58
CA SER A 373 1.69 3.17 -25.62
C SER A 373 0.76 3.26 -24.42
N GLU A 374 0.69 4.47 -23.87
CA GLU A 374 -0.08 4.76 -22.66
C GLU A 374 -1.59 4.84 -22.91
N LYS A 375 -1.98 5.20 -24.14
CA LYS A 375 -3.39 5.33 -24.52
C LYS A 375 -4.00 4.00 -24.97
N SER A 376 -3.17 3.01 -25.27
CA SER A 376 -3.63 1.71 -25.72
C SER A 376 -4.18 0.87 -24.54
N PRO A 377 -5.12 -0.06 -24.79
CA PRO A 377 -5.77 -0.85 -23.75
C PRO A 377 -4.78 -1.50 -22.77
N ALA A 378 -5.15 -1.58 -21.49
CA ALA A 378 -4.24 -2.07 -20.45
C ALA A 378 -4.06 -3.59 -20.42
N LEU A 379 -4.94 -4.36 -21.06
CA LEU A 379 -4.97 -5.83 -20.97
C LEU A 379 -3.61 -6.48 -21.30
N VAL A 380 -2.95 -6.06 -22.38
CA VAL A 380 -1.63 -6.60 -22.79
C VAL A 380 -0.54 -6.26 -21.76
N ALA A 381 -0.58 -5.05 -21.22
CA ALA A 381 0.40 -4.64 -20.21
C ALA A 381 0.19 -5.39 -18.89
N ILE A 382 -1.05 -5.67 -18.50
CA ILE A 382 -1.36 -6.50 -17.33
C ILE A 382 -0.90 -7.94 -17.58
N GLY A 383 -1.09 -8.47 -18.78
CA GLY A 383 -0.53 -9.78 -19.17
C GLY A 383 0.98 -9.86 -19.05
N ILE A 384 1.72 -8.83 -19.49
CA ILE A 384 3.19 -8.79 -19.32
C ILE A 384 3.58 -8.74 -17.85
N ASN A 385 2.89 -7.94 -17.04
CA ASN A 385 3.11 -7.92 -15.59
C ASN A 385 2.88 -9.30 -14.96
N LEU A 386 1.86 -10.03 -15.38
CA LEU A 386 1.61 -11.40 -14.91
C LEU A 386 2.69 -12.38 -15.36
N VAL A 387 3.22 -12.25 -16.58
CA VAL A 387 4.36 -13.07 -17.03
C VAL A 387 5.60 -12.80 -16.18
N ILE A 388 5.90 -11.54 -15.85
CA ILE A 388 7.00 -11.19 -14.95
C ILE A 388 6.82 -11.88 -13.60
N THR A 389 5.62 -11.80 -13.02
CA THR A 389 5.30 -12.51 -11.77
C THR A 389 5.44 -14.03 -11.93
N ALA A 390 4.91 -14.61 -13.00
CA ALA A 390 4.99 -16.05 -13.25
C ALA A 390 6.43 -16.56 -13.29
N VAL A 391 7.32 -15.86 -13.99
CA VAL A 391 8.72 -16.27 -14.12
C VAL A 391 9.41 -16.31 -12.75
N ILE A 392 9.19 -15.30 -11.91
CA ILE A 392 9.81 -15.22 -10.57
C ILE A 392 9.28 -16.34 -9.66
N TRP A 393 7.98 -16.55 -9.64
CA TRP A 393 7.35 -17.49 -8.70
C TRP A 393 7.43 -18.94 -9.14
N ILE A 394 7.33 -19.23 -10.44
CA ILE A 394 7.57 -20.58 -10.96
C ILE A 394 9.02 -20.98 -10.66
N ALA A 395 9.99 -20.07 -10.84
CA ALA A 395 11.38 -20.35 -10.47
C ALA A 395 11.50 -20.74 -8.99
N TRP A 396 10.87 -19.99 -8.09
CA TRP A 396 10.87 -20.30 -6.65
C TRP A 396 10.21 -21.65 -6.31
N ILE A 397 9.04 -21.96 -6.88
CA ILE A 397 8.34 -23.24 -6.66
C ILE A 397 9.19 -24.44 -7.13
N LEU A 398 9.94 -24.29 -8.22
CA LEU A 398 10.81 -25.36 -8.72
C LEU A 398 11.93 -25.72 -7.72
N PHE A 399 12.41 -24.74 -6.94
CA PHE A 399 13.41 -24.93 -5.89
C PHE A 399 12.87 -25.57 -4.60
N TRP A 400 11.57 -25.78 -4.48
CA TRP A 400 11.00 -26.46 -3.31
C TRP A 400 11.55 -27.89 -3.18
N GLN A 401 11.80 -28.36 -1.96
CA GLN A 401 12.30 -29.72 -1.69
C GLN A 401 11.17 -30.78 -1.62
N GLN A 402 10.02 -30.51 -2.22
CA GLN A 402 8.79 -31.33 -2.13
C GLN A 402 8.59 -32.24 -3.36
N ASN A 403 7.67 -33.21 -3.24
CA ASN A 403 7.25 -34.09 -4.34
C ASN A 403 6.83 -33.32 -5.61
N ASN A 404 7.16 -33.88 -6.78
CA ASN A 404 6.84 -33.29 -8.08
C ASN A 404 5.34 -33.08 -8.32
N THR A 405 4.48 -33.89 -7.71
CA THR A 405 3.02 -33.75 -7.80
C THR A 405 2.52 -32.45 -7.15
N ILE A 406 3.08 -32.09 -5.98
CA ILE A 406 2.73 -30.87 -5.24
C ILE A 406 3.29 -29.64 -5.96
N LYS A 407 4.49 -29.73 -6.54
CA LYS A 407 5.04 -28.65 -7.39
C LYS A 407 4.14 -28.37 -8.58
N LEU A 408 3.67 -29.43 -9.25
CA LEU A 408 2.81 -29.30 -10.42
C LEU A 408 1.44 -28.70 -10.06
N SER A 409 0.80 -29.16 -8.98
CA SER A 409 -0.48 -28.59 -8.53
C SER A 409 -0.35 -27.12 -8.14
N ALA A 410 0.72 -26.74 -7.43
CA ALA A 410 1.02 -25.34 -7.10
C ALA A 410 1.18 -24.46 -8.35
N ILE A 411 1.92 -24.92 -9.37
CA ILE A 411 2.10 -24.20 -10.64
C ILE A 411 0.75 -24.04 -11.37
N LEU A 412 -0.07 -25.09 -11.42
CA LEU A 412 -1.38 -25.03 -12.07
C LEU A 412 -2.35 -24.07 -11.36
N ILE A 413 -2.35 -24.04 -10.03
CA ILE A 413 -3.14 -23.09 -9.24
C ILE A 413 -2.66 -21.65 -9.45
N LEU A 414 -1.35 -21.44 -9.56
CA LEU A 414 -0.80 -20.13 -9.89
C LEU A 414 -1.26 -19.66 -11.27
N ILE A 415 -1.22 -20.53 -12.29
CA ILE A 415 -1.76 -20.24 -13.63
C ILE A 415 -3.25 -19.89 -13.56
N LEU A 416 -4.03 -20.66 -12.78
CA LEU A 416 -5.45 -20.43 -12.56
C LEU A 416 -5.73 -19.07 -11.91
N SER A 417 -4.94 -18.68 -10.91
CA SER A 417 -5.05 -17.36 -10.27
C SER A 417 -4.75 -16.22 -11.26
N PHE A 418 -3.78 -16.41 -12.14
CA PHE A 418 -3.41 -15.39 -13.14
C PHE A 418 -4.44 -15.26 -14.26
N SER A 419 -5.08 -16.35 -14.68
CA SER A 419 -6.21 -16.26 -15.62
C SER A 419 -7.38 -15.48 -15.03
N LEU A 420 -7.71 -15.66 -13.74
CA LEU A 420 -8.73 -14.86 -13.06
C LEU A 420 -8.38 -13.36 -13.05
N ILE A 421 -7.13 -13.01 -12.73
CA ILE A 421 -6.68 -11.61 -12.75
C ILE A 421 -6.83 -10.99 -14.14
N LEU A 422 -6.52 -11.74 -15.22
CA LEU A 422 -6.73 -11.27 -16.59
C LEU A 422 -8.22 -11.06 -16.92
N ILE A 423 -9.09 -11.93 -16.43
CA ILE A 423 -10.54 -11.77 -16.60
C ILE A 423 -10.99 -10.49 -15.89
N TYR A 424 -10.57 -10.26 -14.65
CA TYR A 424 -10.89 -9.03 -13.92
C TYR A 424 -10.37 -7.78 -14.61
N ALA A 425 -9.16 -7.82 -15.16
CA ALA A 425 -8.59 -6.75 -15.97
C ALA A 425 -9.43 -6.47 -17.23
N ALA A 426 -9.84 -7.51 -17.95
CA ALA A 426 -10.64 -7.38 -19.17
C ALA A 426 -12.05 -6.83 -18.87
N VAL A 427 -12.69 -7.30 -17.79
CA VAL A 427 -13.99 -6.81 -17.31
C VAL A 427 -13.88 -5.35 -16.87
N ALA A 428 -12.86 -5.00 -16.05
CA ALA A 428 -12.63 -3.63 -15.61
C ALA A 428 -12.44 -2.69 -16.81
N GLN A 429 -11.59 -3.04 -17.77
CA GLN A 429 -11.40 -2.25 -18.98
C GLN A 429 -12.69 -2.15 -19.80
N PHE A 430 -13.47 -3.22 -19.92
CA PHE A 430 -14.74 -3.19 -20.63
C PHE A 430 -15.71 -2.17 -20.01
N ILE A 431 -15.86 -2.17 -18.67
CA ILE A 431 -16.71 -1.23 -17.94
C ILE A 431 -16.19 0.20 -18.06
N LEU A 432 -14.87 0.42 -18.00
CA LEU A 432 -14.28 1.75 -18.20
C LEU A 432 -14.57 2.35 -19.58
N LEU A 433 -14.86 1.51 -20.57
CA LEU A 433 -15.26 1.93 -21.92
C LEU A 433 -16.77 2.09 -22.10
N THR A 434 -17.64 1.72 -21.14
CA THR A 434 -19.09 1.93 -21.26
C THR A 434 -19.44 3.41 -21.03
N LYS A 435 -20.52 3.86 -21.67
CA LYS A 435 -21.11 5.19 -21.44
C LYS A 435 -21.93 5.15 -20.14
N VAL A 436 -21.27 5.25 -18.99
CA VAL A 436 -21.95 5.34 -17.68
C VAL A 436 -21.42 6.53 -16.87
N LYS A 437 -22.25 7.09 -15.99
CA LYS A 437 -21.81 8.11 -15.04
C LYS A 437 -20.85 7.47 -14.04
N LYS A 438 -19.64 8.02 -13.89
CA LYS A 438 -18.57 7.52 -12.99
C LYS A 438 -18.23 6.03 -13.22
N PRO A 439 -17.67 5.66 -14.39
CA PRO A 439 -17.39 4.26 -14.74
C PRO A 439 -16.40 3.57 -13.80
N THR A 440 -15.53 4.32 -13.13
CA THR A 440 -14.60 3.79 -12.14
C THR A 440 -15.32 3.13 -10.96
N ILE A 441 -16.41 3.73 -10.46
CA ILE A 441 -17.18 3.18 -9.33
C ILE A 441 -17.91 1.89 -9.73
N TRP A 442 -18.45 1.84 -10.94
CA TRP A 442 -19.07 0.63 -11.48
C TRP A 442 -18.06 -0.48 -11.71
N ALA A 443 -16.88 -0.16 -12.25
CA ALA A 443 -15.81 -1.12 -12.44
C ALA A 443 -15.35 -1.71 -11.09
N THR A 444 -15.13 -0.87 -10.08
CA THR A 444 -14.76 -1.33 -8.74
C THR A 444 -15.85 -2.20 -8.12
N GLY A 445 -17.12 -1.78 -8.18
CA GLY A 445 -18.23 -2.52 -7.57
C GLY A 445 -18.50 -3.88 -8.22
N ILE A 446 -18.43 -3.97 -9.54
CA ILE A 446 -18.65 -5.23 -10.27
C ILE A 446 -17.48 -6.20 -10.03
N VAL A 447 -16.24 -5.72 -10.13
CA VAL A 447 -15.06 -6.57 -9.90
C VAL A 447 -15.00 -7.02 -8.43
N SER A 448 -15.26 -6.13 -7.47
CA SER A 448 -15.35 -6.53 -6.05
C SER A 448 -16.48 -7.51 -5.80
N GLY A 449 -17.63 -7.32 -6.47
CA GLY A 449 -18.74 -8.27 -6.43
C GLY A 449 -18.30 -9.67 -6.86
N PHE A 450 -17.60 -9.79 -8.00
CA PHE A 450 -17.09 -11.09 -8.45
C PHE A 450 -16.04 -11.71 -7.51
N ILE A 451 -15.25 -10.90 -6.82
CA ILE A 451 -14.24 -11.42 -5.89
C ILE A 451 -14.86 -11.93 -4.60
N PHE A 452 -15.80 -11.18 -4.00
CA PHE A 452 -16.30 -11.48 -2.66
C PHE A 452 -17.58 -12.31 -2.65
N LEU A 453 -18.45 -12.18 -3.67
CA LEU A 453 -19.77 -12.81 -3.64
C LEU A 453 -19.70 -14.34 -3.61
N GLN A 454 -18.79 -14.93 -4.38
CA GLN A 454 -18.66 -16.39 -4.44
C GLN A 454 -18.06 -16.99 -3.15
N PRO A 455 -16.91 -16.53 -2.63
CA PRO A 455 -16.40 -17.02 -1.35
C PRO A 455 -17.42 -16.83 -0.21
N LEU A 456 -18.08 -15.67 -0.16
CA LEU A 456 -19.10 -15.40 0.85
C LEU A 456 -20.26 -16.42 0.77
N ALA A 457 -20.79 -16.69 -0.42
CA ALA A 457 -21.85 -17.68 -0.61
C ALA A 457 -21.41 -19.09 -0.19
N LEU A 458 -20.20 -19.52 -0.56
CA LEU A 458 -19.67 -20.83 -0.17
C LEU A 458 -19.50 -20.96 1.36
N THR A 459 -18.97 -19.92 2.01
CA THR A 459 -18.82 -19.91 3.47
C THR A 459 -20.16 -19.89 4.20
N LEU A 460 -21.15 -19.15 3.71
CA LEU A 460 -22.51 -19.13 4.29
C LEU A 460 -23.23 -20.47 4.16
N MET A 461 -22.88 -21.27 3.13
CA MET A 461 -23.39 -22.62 2.92
C MET A 461 -22.56 -23.69 3.65
N SER A 462 -21.58 -23.31 4.48
CA SER A 462 -20.67 -24.22 5.18
C SER A 462 -19.88 -25.16 4.26
N ILE A 463 -19.61 -24.73 3.01
CA ILE A 463 -18.81 -25.48 2.05
C ILE A 463 -17.33 -25.11 2.26
N ASN A 464 -16.64 -25.86 3.10
CA ASN A 464 -15.24 -25.63 3.42
C ASN A 464 -14.30 -26.14 2.32
N PRO A 465 -13.17 -25.46 2.06
CA PRO A 465 -12.21 -25.84 1.03
C PRO A 465 -11.58 -27.21 1.32
N ASP A 466 -11.44 -27.60 2.59
CA ASP A 466 -10.83 -28.89 2.97
C ASP A 466 -11.66 -30.10 2.55
N ILE A 467 -12.99 -29.94 2.51
CA ILE A 467 -13.94 -31.01 2.21
C ILE A 467 -14.36 -30.98 0.74
N TYR A 468 -14.60 -29.78 0.18
CA TYR A 468 -15.11 -29.59 -1.17
C TYR A 468 -14.22 -28.63 -1.98
N PRO A 469 -12.98 -29.02 -2.30
CA PRO A 469 -12.02 -28.10 -2.88
C PRO A 469 -12.36 -27.72 -4.35
N ASP A 470 -13.10 -28.57 -5.07
CA ASP A 470 -13.41 -28.36 -6.49
C ASP A 470 -14.21 -27.06 -6.75
N LEU A 471 -15.12 -26.70 -5.84
CA LEU A 471 -15.92 -25.48 -5.95
C LEU A 471 -15.11 -24.21 -5.67
N TRP A 472 -14.09 -24.34 -4.82
CA TRP A 472 -13.19 -23.24 -4.46
C TRP A 472 -12.21 -22.90 -5.59
N LEU A 473 -11.94 -23.81 -6.53
CA LEU A 473 -11.12 -23.55 -7.72
C LEU A 473 -11.71 -22.47 -8.65
N PHE A 474 -13.04 -22.32 -8.65
CA PHE A 474 -13.71 -21.27 -9.44
C PHE A 474 -13.81 -19.94 -8.70
N SER A 475 -13.47 -19.90 -7.41
CA SER A 475 -13.53 -18.69 -6.59
C SER A 475 -12.33 -17.77 -6.84
N ALA A 476 -12.37 -16.56 -6.28
CA ALA A 476 -11.22 -15.63 -6.30
C ALA A 476 -9.99 -16.16 -5.54
N PHE A 477 -10.14 -17.22 -4.75
CA PHE A 477 -9.07 -17.81 -3.96
C PHE A 477 -8.88 -19.32 -4.22
N PRO A 478 -8.46 -19.72 -5.44
CA PRO A 478 -8.22 -21.13 -5.75
C PRO A 478 -7.10 -21.75 -4.90
N SER A 479 -6.24 -20.94 -4.30
CA SER A 479 -5.11 -21.40 -3.49
C SER A 479 -5.53 -22.08 -2.19
N PHE A 480 -6.69 -21.77 -1.63
CA PHE A 480 -7.22 -22.49 -0.45
C PHE A 480 -7.70 -23.90 -0.79
N ALA A 481 -7.94 -24.20 -2.07
CA ALA A 481 -8.34 -25.53 -2.51
C ALA A 481 -7.15 -26.50 -2.58
N LEU A 482 -5.90 -26.01 -2.55
CA LEU A 482 -4.74 -26.89 -2.54
C LEU A 482 -4.80 -27.72 -1.26
N ASN A 483 -4.93 -29.04 -1.38
CA ASN A 483 -4.82 -29.99 -0.27
C ASN A 483 -4.19 -31.28 -0.83
N ASN A 484 -3.61 -32.11 0.02
CA ASN A 484 -2.89 -33.33 -0.34
C ASN A 484 -3.73 -34.35 -1.15
N SER A 485 -5.06 -34.23 -1.14
CA SER A 485 -6.01 -35.11 -1.84
C SER A 485 -6.46 -34.62 -3.22
N LEU A 486 -6.04 -33.43 -3.67
CA LEU A 486 -6.63 -32.83 -4.86
C LEU A 486 -6.10 -33.43 -6.17
N ALA A 487 -7.00 -33.98 -6.99
CA ALA A 487 -6.68 -34.48 -8.31
C ALA A 487 -6.35 -33.33 -9.29
N ILE A 488 -5.47 -33.58 -10.25
CA ILE A 488 -5.09 -32.58 -11.28
C ILE A 488 -6.25 -32.27 -12.23
N THR A 489 -7.18 -33.22 -12.41
CA THR A 489 -8.30 -33.14 -13.35
C THR A 489 -9.25 -31.94 -13.13
N PRO A 490 -9.78 -31.67 -11.91
CA PRO A 490 -10.62 -30.50 -11.67
C PRO A 490 -9.90 -29.17 -11.92
N ILE A 491 -8.59 -29.09 -11.63
CA ILE A 491 -7.80 -27.88 -11.92
C ILE A 491 -7.76 -27.61 -13.42
N LEU A 492 -7.51 -28.63 -14.25
CA LEU A 492 -7.48 -28.48 -15.70
C LEU A 492 -8.84 -28.05 -16.27
N ILE A 493 -9.93 -28.63 -15.75
CA ILE A 493 -11.30 -28.23 -16.13
C ILE A 493 -11.54 -26.76 -15.79
N ALA A 494 -11.12 -26.31 -14.60
CA ALA A 494 -11.25 -24.92 -14.18
C ALA A 494 -10.44 -23.96 -15.07
N ILE A 495 -9.20 -24.33 -15.46
CA ILE A 495 -8.38 -23.55 -16.38
C ILE A 495 -9.07 -23.39 -17.74
N ILE A 496 -9.58 -24.49 -18.31
CA ILE A 496 -10.28 -24.46 -19.60
C ILE A 496 -11.51 -23.55 -19.50
N GLY A 497 -12.31 -23.70 -18.44
CA GLY A 497 -13.46 -22.85 -18.16
C GLY A 497 -13.09 -21.36 -18.14
N GLN A 498 -12.07 -20.97 -17.37
CA GLN A 498 -11.63 -19.59 -17.29
C GLN A 498 -11.08 -19.05 -18.62
N TRP A 499 -10.37 -19.86 -19.40
CA TRP A 499 -9.86 -19.44 -20.70
C TRP A 499 -10.99 -19.18 -21.70
N THR A 500 -12.06 -19.98 -21.70
CA THR A 500 -13.23 -19.71 -22.55
C THR A 500 -13.90 -18.37 -22.20
N VAL A 501 -14.01 -18.05 -20.91
CA VAL A 501 -14.53 -16.76 -20.42
C VAL A 501 -13.59 -15.62 -20.84
N LEU A 502 -12.29 -15.79 -20.66
CA LEU A 502 -11.28 -14.78 -21.02
C LEU A 502 -11.31 -14.46 -22.52
N ILE A 503 -11.37 -15.47 -23.38
CA ILE A 503 -11.49 -15.30 -24.83
C ILE A 503 -12.77 -14.53 -25.16
N SER A 504 -13.90 -14.92 -24.58
CA SER A 504 -15.20 -14.28 -24.82
C SER A 504 -15.18 -12.80 -24.44
N VAL A 505 -14.71 -12.46 -23.23
CA VAL A 505 -14.62 -11.06 -22.77
C VAL A 505 -13.63 -10.25 -23.61
N THR A 506 -12.50 -10.85 -24.02
CA THR A 506 -11.51 -10.19 -24.87
C THR A 506 -12.08 -9.88 -26.25
N LEU A 507 -12.86 -10.79 -26.84
CA LEU A 507 -13.55 -10.54 -28.11
C LEU A 507 -14.57 -9.40 -28.00
N LEU A 508 -15.34 -9.35 -26.90
CA LEU A 508 -16.26 -8.24 -26.62
C LEU A 508 -15.51 -6.91 -26.49
N LEU A 509 -14.37 -6.90 -25.80
CA LEU A 509 -13.52 -5.73 -25.66
C LEU A 509 -12.97 -5.25 -27.01
N ILE A 510 -12.46 -6.15 -27.85
CA ILE A 510 -11.95 -5.85 -29.19
C ILE A 510 -13.05 -5.26 -30.07
N ARG A 511 -14.24 -5.89 -30.10
CA ARG A 511 -15.39 -5.38 -30.88
C ARG A 511 -15.76 -3.97 -30.45
N LYS A 512 -15.73 -3.69 -29.15
CA LYS A 512 -16.04 -2.36 -28.59
C LYS A 512 -15.00 -1.30 -28.95
N ILE A 513 -13.71 -1.63 -28.85
CA ILE A 513 -12.62 -0.73 -29.24
C ILE A 513 -12.70 -0.38 -30.72
N LYS A 514 -12.98 -1.36 -31.60
CA LYS A 514 -13.19 -1.11 -33.03
C LYS A 514 -14.34 -0.14 -33.29
N LYS A 515 -15.47 -0.29 -32.58
CA LYS A 515 -16.61 0.64 -32.67
C LYS A 515 -16.27 2.06 -32.18
N LEU A 516 -15.43 2.20 -31.15
CA LEU A 516 -15.00 3.50 -30.63
C LEU A 516 -14.05 4.24 -31.60
N GLY A 517 -13.25 3.49 -32.37
CA GLY A 517 -12.33 4.05 -33.36
C GLY A 517 -12.98 4.50 -34.68
N ALA A 518 -14.24 4.12 -34.94
CA ALA A 518 -14.94 4.50 -36.16
C ALA A 518 -15.28 6.00 -36.16
N SER A 519 -14.92 6.71 -37.23
CA SER A 519 -15.26 8.14 -37.36
C SER A 519 -16.76 8.34 -37.54
N ASP A 520 -17.28 9.50 -37.15
CA ASP A 520 -18.71 9.78 -37.33
C ASP A 520 -19.10 9.81 -38.82
N TYR A 521 -18.15 10.18 -39.70
CA TYR A 521 -18.30 10.03 -41.15
C TYR A 521 -18.39 8.56 -41.60
N GLN A 522 -17.57 7.65 -41.06
CA GLN A 522 -17.70 6.21 -41.33
C GLN A 522 -19.03 5.64 -40.82
N LYS A 523 -19.52 6.09 -39.66
CA LYS A 523 -20.83 5.65 -39.13
C LYS A 523 -21.98 6.12 -40.02
N LEU A 524 -21.91 7.37 -40.52
CA LEU A 524 -22.88 7.92 -41.47
C LEU A 524 -22.86 7.18 -42.82
N LEU A 525 -21.69 6.83 -43.35
CA LEU A 525 -21.55 6.05 -44.59
C LEU A 525 -22.09 4.62 -44.47
N ILE A 526 -22.01 4.01 -43.28
CA ILE A 526 -22.47 2.64 -43.02
C ILE A 526 -23.94 2.60 -42.54
N GLY A 527 -24.58 3.77 -42.33
CA GLY A 527 -25.97 3.85 -41.90
C GLY A 527 -26.22 3.38 -40.46
N GLN A 528 -25.20 3.35 -39.59
CA GLN A 528 -25.37 3.04 -38.17
C GLN A 528 -25.86 4.29 -37.43
N LYS A 529 -27.17 4.34 -37.11
CA LYS A 529 -27.71 5.26 -36.09
C LYS A 529 -27.42 4.67 -34.69
N ASP A 530 -27.01 5.56 -33.78
CA ASP A 530 -26.50 5.27 -32.42
C ASP A 530 -27.34 4.32 -31.57
#